data_AF-A0A6C0JLD9-F1
#
_entry.id   AF-A0A6C0JLD9-F1
#
_cell.length_a   1.000
_cell.length_b   1.000
_cell.length_c   1.000
_cell.angle_alpha   90.00
_cell.angle_beta   90.00
_cell.angle_gamma   90.00
#
_symmetry.space_group_name_H-M   'P 1'
#
loop_
_entity.id
_entity.type
_entity.pdbx_description
1 polymer ?
#
loop_
_entity_poly.entity_id
_entity_poly.type
_entity_poly.pdbx_seq_one_letter_code
_entity_poly.pdbx_strand_id
1 'polypeptide(L)' 'MTKSKTRQKMGGKWSMKYKKSINCNHPKGFSQKQHCKYGRKTHKNIKTIL' A
#
# COMPACT_ATOMS: atom_id res chain seq x y z
N MET A 1 27.51 14.86 0.84
CA MET A 1 26.05 14.70 1.10
C MET A 1 25.60 13.38 0.48
N THR A 2 25.56 12.31 1.26
CA THR A 2 25.31 10.95 0.75
C THR A 2 23.83 10.79 0.39
N LYS A 3 23.54 10.63 -0.92
CA LYS A 3 22.20 10.44 -1.46
C LYS A 3 21.69 9.05 -1.04
N SER A 4 20.99 9.01 0.10
CA SER A 4 20.39 7.80 0.66
C SER A 4 19.52 7.12 -0.40
N LYS A 5 19.92 5.89 -0.75
CA LYS A 5 19.25 4.98 -1.68
C LYS A 5 17.84 4.69 -1.13
N THR A 6 16.85 5.48 -1.53
CA THR A 6 15.45 5.22 -1.18
C THR A 6 15.09 3.84 -1.67
N ARG A 7 14.95 2.91 -0.72
CA ARG A 7 14.38 1.56 -0.92
C ARG A 7 13.04 1.74 -1.63
N GLN A 8 13.03 1.67 -2.97
CA GLN A 8 11.80 1.70 -3.74
C GLN A 8 11.03 0.44 -3.39
N LYS A 9 10.18 0.55 -2.38
CA LYS A 9 9.33 -0.55 -1.92
C LYS A 9 8.44 -0.94 -3.08
N MET A 10 8.59 -2.20 -3.47
CA MET A 10 7.77 -2.93 -4.43
C MET A 10 6.28 -2.70 -4.17
N GLY A 11 5.69 -1.76 -4.89
CA GLY A 11 4.26 -1.57 -4.94
C GLY A 11 3.91 -1.41 -6.41
N GLY A 12 3.41 -2.47 -7.04
CA GLY A 12 3.09 -2.48 -8.47
C GLY A 12 2.22 -1.30 -8.90
N LYS A 13 2.31 -0.94 -10.20
CA LYS A 13 1.62 0.03 -11.11
C LYS A 13 0.86 1.24 -10.53
N TRP A 14 0.33 1.19 -9.32
CA TRP A 14 -0.39 2.25 -8.63
C TRP A 14 0.51 3.06 -7.70
N SER A 15 0.44 4.39 -7.84
CA SER A 15 1.08 5.31 -6.92
C SER A 15 0.50 5.19 -5.51
N MET A 16 1.32 5.52 -4.50
CA MET A 16 0.85 5.57 -3.11
C MET A 16 -0.27 6.59 -2.90
N LYS A 17 -0.24 7.70 -3.65
CA LYS A 17 -1.32 8.70 -3.67
C LYS A 17 -2.63 8.06 -4.11
N TYR A 18 -2.62 7.31 -5.20
CA TYR A 18 -3.80 6.63 -5.72
C TYR A 18 -4.35 5.60 -4.72
N LYS A 19 -3.49 4.74 -4.16
CA LYS A 19 -3.90 3.74 -3.15
C LYS A 19 -4.58 4.38 -1.95
N LYS A 20 -4.03 5.50 -1.45
CA LYS A 20 -4.59 6.25 -0.31
C LYS A 20 -5.95 6.91 -0.63
N SER A 21 -6.19 7.30 -1.88
CA SER A 21 -7.44 7.93 -2.29
C SER A 21 -8.60 6.95 -2.53
N ILE A 22 -8.40 5.63 -2.41
CA ILE A 22 -9.47 4.65 -2.63
C ILE A 22 -10.50 4.73 -1.49
N ASN A 23 -11.72 5.16 -1.84
CA ASN A 23 -12.85 5.17 -0.92
C ASN A 23 -13.46 3.77 -0.80
N CYS A 24 -13.27 3.10 0.34
CA CYS A 24 -13.81 1.76 0.56
C CYS A 24 -15.30 1.71 0.92
N ASN A 25 -15.94 2.84 1.20
CA ASN A 25 -17.39 2.91 1.37
C ASN A 25 -18.10 2.84 0.00
N HIS A 26 -17.45 3.37 -1.04
CA HIS A 26 -17.96 3.38 -2.42
C HIS A 26 -16.84 3.07 -3.44
N PRO A 27 -16.31 1.83 -3.45
CA PRO A 27 -15.18 1.47 -4.30
C PRO A 27 -15.59 1.43 -5.78
N LYS A 28 -14.82 2.11 -6.63
CA LYS A 28 -15.05 2.15 -8.08
C LYS A 28 -14.48 0.89 -8.74
N GLY A 29 -15.37 0.01 -9.17
CA GLY A 29 -15.02 -1.18 -9.94
C GLY A 29 -14.36 -2.30 -9.12
N PHE A 30 -14.05 -3.40 -9.81
CA PHE A 30 -13.55 -4.63 -9.18
C PHE A 30 -12.20 -4.44 -8.48
N SER A 31 -11.28 -3.71 -9.11
CA SER A 31 -9.92 -3.52 -8.59
C SER A 31 -9.90 -2.79 -7.25
N GLN A 32 -10.73 -1.75 -7.07
CA GLN A 32 -10.85 -1.04 -5.78
C GLN A 32 -11.55 -1.91 -4.73
N LYS A 33 -12.57 -2.69 -5.11
CA LYS A 33 -13.23 -3.65 -4.19
C LYS A 33 -12.22 -4.65 -3.64
N GLN A 34 -11.38 -5.22 -4.49
CA GLN A 34 -10.32 -6.15 -4.08
C GLN A 34 -9.26 -5.47 -3.20
N HIS A 35 -8.86 -4.24 -3.53
CA HIS A 35 -7.95 -3.47 -2.69
C HIS A 35 -8.52 -3.20 -1.29
N CYS A 36 -9.81 -2.90 -1.19
CA CYS A 36 -10.45 -2.71 0.12
C CYS A 36 -10.56 -4.01 0.91
N LYS A 37 -10.83 -5.13 0.22
CA LYS A 37 -10.96 -6.45 0.84
C LYS A 37 -9.61 -7.02 1.34
N TYR A 38 -8.54 -6.83 0.57
CA TYR A 38 -7.25 -7.50 0.82
C TYR A 38 -6.03 -6.56 0.86
N GLY A 39 -6.13 -5.35 0.32
CA GLY A 39 -5.01 -4.44 0.06
C GLY A 39 -4.58 -3.57 1.24
N ARG A 40 -5.33 -3.57 2.35
CA ARG A 40 -4.94 -2.91 3.61
C ARG A 40 -4.18 -3.82 4.57
N LYS A 41 -3.38 -4.76 4.07
CA LYS A 41 -2.41 -5.45 4.93
C LYS A 41 -1.38 -4.42 5.39
N THR A 42 -1.65 -3.79 6.53
CA THR A 42 -0.65 -3.04 7.28
C THR A 42 0.46 -4.03 7.55
N HIS A 43 1.63 -3.80 6.97
CA HIS A 43 2.85 -4.42 7.46
C HIS A 43 3.04 -3.88 8.88
N LYS A 44 2.36 -4.46 9.88
CA LYS A 44 2.81 -4.37 11.26
C LYS A 44 4.27 -4.81 11.17
N ASN A 45 5.19 -3.93 11.54
CA ASN A 45 6.59 -4.31 11.66
C ASN A 45 6.55 -5.52 12.61
N ILE A 46 6.70 -6.74 12.10
CA ILE A 46 7.11 -7.86 12.94
C ILE A 46 8.60 -7.60 13.21
N LYS A 47 8.85 -6.57 14.02
CA LYS A 47 10.06 -6.47 14.81
C LYS A 47 9.64 -7.05 16.16
N THR A 48 10.44 -8.00 16.61
CA THR A 48 10.38 -8.57 17.96
C THR A 48 9.38 -9.73 18.11
N ILE A 49 9.78 -10.92 17.66
CA ILE A 49 9.82 -12.09 18.54
C ILE A 49 11.24 -12.66 18.38
N LEU A 50 11.85 -12.96 19.52
CA LEU A 50 13.19 -13.48 19.75
C LEU A 50 13.63 -14.56 18.76
#